data_AF-A0A194UUB0-F1
#
_entry.id   AF-A0A194UUB0-F1
#
_cell.length_a   1.000
_cell.length_b   1.000
_cell.length_c   1.000
_cell.angle_alpha   90.00
_cell.angle_beta   90.00
_cell.angle_gamma   90.00
#
_symmetry.space_group_name_H-M   'P 1'
#
loop_
_entity.id
_entity.type
_entity.pdbx_description
1 polymer ?
#
loop_
_entity_poly.entity_id
_entity_poly.type
_entity_poly.pdbx_seq_one_letter_code
_entity_poly.pdbx_strand_id
1 'polypeptide(L)'
;MAHKRDLQRRPSTSQSSEFTFSEGEQESTTDDSHDLHTDSDESLLGGWPRRLLHVDRERDVFTSYEWEPGNIYGGHKEPKYNVISYTWGRYTLQDGTRPEVKGIDIGGVTWAIPRIDPDKHFSVADFRAAIKTACATHENSSLKDVQFVWLDVACIDQEKYGLKMLEVGRQAVIFQHAESSFIWLASSLGQDLQLVISELWDASNNAPAPDMAANARHVVLMEKWLENWLERSLQSVEYILEREPWFTSLWTLQEAYLRPFAVMSKATTGKI
;
A
#
# COMPACT_ATOMS: atom_id res chain seq x y z
N MET A 1 -5.29 45.53 -47.78
CA MET A 1 -6.09 45.15 -46.60
C MET A 1 -5.73 43.72 -46.19
N ALA A 2 -5.75 43.44 -44.88
CA ALA A 2 -5.42 42.18 -44.19
C ALA A 2 -3.90 41.90 -44.03
N HIS A 3 -3.27 42.45 -42.99
CA HIS A 3 -3.07 41.91 -41.63
C HIS A 3 -2.00 40.79 -41.54
N LYS A 4 -0.76 41.23 -41.27
CA LYS A 4 0.24 40.46 -40.52
C LYS A 4 -0.27 40.28 -39.09
N ARG A 5 -0.20 39.05 -38.55
CA ARG A 5 -0.38 38.76 -37.12
C ARG A 5 0.92 38.21 -36.55
N ASP A 6 1.28 38.79 -35.42
CA ASP A 6 2.46 38.54 -34.62
C ASP A 6 2.53 37.13 -34.05
N LEU A 7 3.72 36.53 -34.12
CA LEU A 7 4.13 35.37 -33.35
C LEU A 7 4.67 35.87 -32.00
N GLN A 8 3.80 35.96 -30.99
CA GLN A 8 4.22 36.06 -29.60
C GLN A 8 4.52 34.65 -29.06
N ARG A 9 5.80 34.41 -28.77
CA ARG A 9 6.28 33.29 -27.96
C ARG A 9 5.71 33.42 -26.54
N ARG A 10 5.03 32.38 -26.05
CA ARG A 10 4.71 32.23 -24.62
C ARG A 10 5.94 31.70 -23.88
N PRO A 11 6.27 32.21 -22.69
CA PRO A 11 7.28 31.61 -21.83
C PRO A 11 6.70 30.37 -21.13
N SER A 12 7.46 29.28 -21.17
CA SER A 12 7.26 28.07 -20.35
C SER A 12 7.82 28.32 -18.95
N THR A 13 6.94 28.53 -17.97
CA THR A 13 7.30 28.47 -16.54
C THR A 13 7.14 27.04 -16.06
N SER A 14 8.18 26.24 -16.24
CA SER A 14 8.43 25.03 -15.46
C SER A 14 9.00 25.47 -14.11
N GLN A 15 8.16 25.54 -13.08
CA GLN A 15 8.65 25.61 -11.70
C GLN A 15 8.90 24.18 -11.22
N SER A 16 10.11 23.70 -11.45
CA SER A 16 10.72 22.63 -10.68
C SER A 16 11.02 23.18 -9.29
N SER A 17 10.23 22.79 -8.29
CA SER A 17 10.57 23.05 -6.88
C SER A 17 11.71 22.12 -6.48
N GLU A 18 12.95 22.58 -6.66
CA GLU A 18 14.12 22.06 -5.96
C GLU A 18 13.89 22.29 -4.46
N PHE A 19 13.68 21.19 -3.73
CA PHE A 19 13.72 21.23 -2.27
C PHE A 19 15.19 21.32 -1.85
N THR A 20 15.65 22.54 -1.58
CA THR A 20 16.93 22.83 -0.94
C THR A 20 16.86 22.46 0.54
N PHE A 21 17.77 21.59 0.96
CA PHE A 21 18.00 21.21 2.35
C PHE A 21 18.63 22.41 3.07
N SER A 22 17.89 23.02 4.01
CA SER A 22 18.46 24.00 4.95
C SER A 22 18.83 23.25 6.21
N GLU A 23 20.13 23.02 6.40
CA GLU A 23 20.69 22.62 7.70
C GLU A 23 20.42 23.76 8.69
N GLY A 24 19.46 23.53 9.59
CA GLY A 24 19.26 24.38 10.75
C GLY A 24 20.19 23.90 11.85
N GLU A 25 21.26 24.65 12.10
CA GLU A 25 21.92 24.67 13.39
C GLU A 25 20.88 25.10 14.44
N GLN A 26 20.49 24.18 15.33
CA GLN A 26 19.80 24.53 16.56
C GLN A 26 20.41 23.76 17.73
N GLU A 27 21.17 24.55 18.48
CA GLU A 27 21.64 24.43 19.86
C GLU A 27 21.23 23.19 20.66
N SER A 28 22.28 22.50 21.12
CA SER A 28 22.22 21.54 22.21
C SER A 28 21.67 22.17 23.48
N THR A 29 20.54 21.68 23.95
CA THR A 29 20.24 21.65 25.38
C THR A 29 19.96 20.21 25.78
N THR A 30 20.82 19.73 26.65
CA THR A 30 20.84 18.43 27.30
C THR A 30 19.53 18.14 28.03
N ASP A 31 18.88 17.03 27.69
CA ASP A 31 18.08 16.25 28.63
C ASP A 31 18.27 14.76 28.32
N ASP A 32 19.47 14.27 28.64
CA ASP A 32 19.81 12.85 28.67
C ASP A 32 19.09 12.17 29.84
N SER A 33 17.79 11.91 29.67
CA SER A 33 17.15 10.78 30.33
C SER A 33 17.13 9.62 29.35
N HIS A 34 18.23 8.87 29.42
CA HIS A 34 18.42 7.57 28.79
C HIS A 34 17.21 6.63 29.02
N ASP A 35 16.35 6.52 28.01
CA ASP A 35 15.44 5.37 27.84
C ASP A 35 16.28 4.13 27.47
N LEU A 36 16.97 3.57 28.46
CA LEU A 36 17.79 2.34 28.34
C LEU A 36 16.94 1.04 28.28
N HIS A 37 15.62 1.15 28.09
CA HIS A 37 14.70 0.01 28.11
C HIS A 37 14.21 -0.45 26.73
N THR A 38 14.46 0.29 25.65
CA THR A 38 13.97 -0.07 24.31
C THR A 38 14.83 -1.10 23.58
N ASP A 39 16.13 -1.18 23.88
CA ASP A 39 17.04 -2.10 23.18
C ASP A 39 16.91 -3.58 23.61
N SER A 40 16.46 -3.87 24.85
CA SER A 40 16.34 -5.27 25.30
C SER A 40 15.20 -5.99 24.60
N ASP A 41 14.07 -5.30 24.42
CA ASP A 41 12.84 -5.88 23.89
C ASP A 41 12.92 -6.07 22.37
N GLU A 42 13.70 -5.24 21.66
CA GLU A 42 13.92 -5.39 20.21
C GLU A 42 14.56 -6.71 19.82
N SER A 43 15.55 -7.14 20.61
CA SER A 43 16.22 -8.41 20.37
C SER A 43 15.28 -9.61 20.54
N LEU A 44 14.25 -9.48 21.38
CA LEU A 44 13.29 -10.52 21.68
C LEU A 44 12.16 -10.59 20.65
N LEU A 45 11.85 -9.48 19.98
CA LEU A 45 10.83 -9.41 18.94
C LEU A 45 11.15 -10.32 17.74
N GLY A 46 12.44 -10.52 17.42
CA GLY A 46 12.87 -11.37 16.31
C GLY A 46 12.25 -10.93 14.97
N GLY A 47 11.50 -11.81 14.31
CA GLY A 47 10.78 -11.52 13.06
C GLY A 47 9.34 -11.01 13.25
N TRP A 48 8.86 -10.86 14.49
CA TRP A 48 7.48 -10.51 14.78
C TRP A 48 7.23 -9.00 14.71
N PRO A 49 6.01 -8.55 14.36
CA PRO A 49 5.64 -7.14 14.44
C PRO A 49 5.48 -6.66 15.88
N ARG A 50 5.63 -5.37 16.15
CA ARG A 50 5.31 -4.82 17.49
C ARG A 50 3.84 -4.93 17.83
N ARG A 51 2.99 -4.92 16.82
CA ARG A 51 1.54 -4.97 16.98
C ARG A 51 0.89 -5.76 15.88
N LEU A 52 -0.23 -6.39 16.21
CA LEU A 52 -1.11 -7.01 15.23
C LEU A 52 -2.55 -6.59 15.48
N LEU A 53 -3.27 -6.30 14.41
CA LEU A 53 -4.69 -6.03 14.45
C LEU A 53 -5.47 -7.34 14.46
N HIS A 54 -6.09 -7.67 15.59
CA HIS A 54 -7.09 -8.71 15.67
C HIS A 54 -8.43 -8.23 15.09
N VAL A 55 -9.05 -9.09 14.28
CA VAL A 55 -10.27 -8.82 13.53
C VAL A 55 -11.36 -9.81 13.93
N ASP A 56 -12.25 -9.38 14.82
CA ASP A 56 -13.48 -10.12 15.13
C ASP A 56 -14.52 -9.80 14.05
N ARG A 57 -14.55 -10.63 13.00
CA ARG A 57 -15.42 -10.43 11.83
C ARG A 57 -16.90 -10.52 12.17
N GLU A 58 -17.27 -11.35 13.15
CA GLU A 58 -18.67 -11.58 13.57
C GLU A 58 -19.21 -10.38 14.34
N ARG A 59 -18.40 -9.83 15.26
CA ARG A 59 -18.79 -8.66 16.06
C ARG A 59 -18.46 -7.33 15.40
N ASP A 60 -17.73 -7.37 14.29
CA ASP A 60 -17.22 -6.19 13.59
C ASP A 60 -16.35 -5.31 14.50
N VAL A 61 -15.45 -5.96 15.26
CA VAL A 61 -14.55 -5.30 16.21
C VAL A 61 -13.10 -5.48 15.76
N PHE A 62 -12.34 -4.39 15.81
CA PHE A 62 -10.94 -4.31 15.43
C PHE A 62 -10.14 -3.89 16.65
N THR A 63 -9.14 -4.67 17.05
CA THR A 63 -8.30 -4.36 18.21
C THR A 63 -6.84 -4.63 17.91
N SER A 64 -6.00 -3.60 18.03
CA SER A 64 -4.57 -3.72 17.87
C SER A 64 -3.95 -4.15 19.20
N TYR A 65 -3.33 -5.32 19.23
CA TYR A 65 -2.62 -5.81 20.40
C TYR A 65 -1.13 -5.55 20.27
N GLU A 66 -0.50 -5.16 21.37
CA GLU A 66 0.96 -5.11 21.49
C GLU A 66 1.53 -6.52 21.60
N TRP A 67 2.76 -6.68 21.10
CA TRP A 67 3.54 -7.87 21.31
C TRP A 67 3.91 -8.00 22.79
N GLU A 68 3.80 -9.22 23.30
CA GLU A 68 4.26 -9.62 24.62
C GLU A 68 5.30 -10.76 24.50
N PRO A 69 6.21 -10.92 25.49
CA PRO A 69 7.22 -11.97 25.48
C PRO A 69 6.64 -13.36 25.20
N GLY A 70 7.26 -14.06 24.24
CA GLY A 70 6.75 -15.34 23.73
C GLY A 70 5.81 -15.20 22.53
N ASN A 71 5.84 -14.05 21.85
CA ASN A 71 5.07 -13.75 20.64
C ASN A 71 3.56 -13.82 20.88
N ILE A 72 3.12 -13.23 21.99
CA ILE A 72 1.73 -13.23 22.42
C ILE A 72 1.09 -11.89 22.06
N TYR A 73 -0.13 -11.92 21.51
CA TYR A 73 -0.91 -10.75 21.15
C TYR A 73 -2.32 -10.91 21.71
N GLY A 74 -2.66 -10.17 22.78
CA GLY A 74 -3.99 -10.27 23.40
C GLY A 74 -4.34 -11.67 23.88
N GLY A 75 -3.34 -12.44 24.34
CA GLY A 75 -3.48 -13.84 24.76
C GLY A 75 -3.37 -14.88 23.63
N HIS A 76 -3.24 -14.46 22.37
CA HIS A 76 -3.01 -15.37 21.25
C HIS A 76 -1.50 -15.57 21.06
N LYS A 77 -1.04 -16.80 21.25
CA LYS A 77 0.38 -17.15 21.05
C LYS A 77 0.67 -17.43 19.57
N GLU A 78 1.69 -16.77 19.04
CA GLU A 78 2.23 -16.93 17.69
C GLU A 78 1.13 -16.95 16.60
N PRO A 79 0.21 -15.97 16.61
CA PRO A 79 -0.89 -15.98 15.66
C PRO A 79 -0.36 -15.82 14.23
N LYS A 80 -0.87 -16.62 13.31
CA LYS A 80 -0.73 -16.33 11.88
C LYS A 80 -1.36 -14.98 11.58
N TYR A 81 -0.74 -14.21 10.70
CA TYR A 81 -1.26 -12.91 10.26
C TYR A 81 -1.05 -12.70 8.76
N ASN A 82 -1.94 -11.89 8.18
CA ASN A 82 -1.79 -11.37 6.83
C ASN A 82 -1.28 -9.92 6.88
N VAL A 83 -0.67 -9.44 5.80
CA VAL A 83 -0.30 -8.02 5.67
C VAL A 83 -1.19 -7.33 4.64
N ILE A 84 -1.56 -6.08 4.90
CA ILE A 84 -2.24 -5.23 3.93
C ILE A 84 -1.37 -4.01 3.66
N SER A 85 -0.96 -3.86 2.40
CA SER A 85 -0.38 -2.65 1.87
C SER A 85 -1.43 -1.82 1.13
N TYR A 86 -1.41 -0.51 1.35
CA TYR A 86 -2.32 0.46 0.72
C TYR A 86 -1.78 1.88 0.90
N THR A 87 -2.28 2.83 0.11
CA THR A 87 -1.89 4.25 0.24
C THR A 87 -2.96 5.03 0.99
N TRP A 88 -2.60 5.64 2.12
CA TRP A 88 -3.50 6.48 2.92
C TRP A 88 -2.94 7.86 3.21
N GLY A 89 -1.62 8.00 3.41
CA GLY A 89 -1.00 9.23 3.92
C GLY A 89 -1.25 10.49 3.07
N ARG A 90 -1.43 10.33 1.75
CA ARG A 90 -1.72 11.44 0.81
C ARG A 90 -3.17 11.95 0.90
N TYR A 91 -4.05 11.18 1.55
CA TYR A 91 -5.50 11.41 1.62
C TYR A 91 -5.98 11.73 3.03
N THR A 92 -5.06 11.80 3.99
CA THR A 92 -5.36 12.22 5.36
C THR A 92 -5.92 13.63 5.36
N LEU A 93 -7.12 13.78 5.94
CA LEU A 93 -7.75 15.06 6.16
C LEU A 93 -6.97 15.85 7.22
N GLN A 94 -6.67 17.11 6.91
CA GLN A 94 -6.11 18.04 7.88
C GLN A 94 -7.11 18.34 9.00
N ASP A 95 -6.59 18.73 10.16
CA ASP A 95 -7.40 19.12 11.31
C ASP A 95 -8.39 20.25 10.96
N GLY A 96 -9.60 20.14 11.50
CA GLY A 96 -10.70 21.05 11.19
C GLY A 96 -11.35 20.87 9.81
N THR A 97 -10.73 20.14 8.88
CA THR A 97 -11.33 19.81 7.58
C THR A 97 -12.30 18.64 7.74
N ARG A 98 -13.54 18.80 7.28
CA ARG A 98 -14.61 17.78 7.32
C ARG A 98 -14.71 17.09 8.70
N PRO A 99 -15.04 17.83 9.78
CA PRO A 99 -15.05 17.29 11.14
C PRO A 99 -16.08 16.16 11.34
N GLU A 100 -17.06 16.04 10.44
CA GLU A 100 -18.04 14.96 10.41
C GLU A 100 -17.45 13.60 9.99
N VAL A 101 -16.36 13.61 9.21
CA VAL A 101 -15.66 12.40 8.77
C VAL A 101 -14.82 11.87 9.92
N LYS A 102 -14.97 10.59 10.24
CA LYS A 102 -14.21 9.90 11.28
C LYS A 102 -13.28 8.86 10.67
N GLY A 103 -12.16 8.60 11.34
CA GLY A 103 -11.32 7.44 11.06
C GLY A 103 -12.05 6.14 11.45
N ILE A 104 -11.50 5.01 11.00
CA ILE A 104 -11.96 3.70 11.48
C ILE A 104 -11.71 3.58 12.98
N ASP A 105 -12.68 3.01 13.71
CA ASP A 105 -12.53 2.74 15.13
C ASP A 105 -11.70 1.46 15.34
N ILE A 106 -10.58 1.61 16.04
CA ILE A 106 -9.63 0.54 16.37
C ILE A 106 -9.32 0.62 17.85
N GLY A 107 -9.62 -0.44 18.59
CA GLY A 107 -9.29 -0.54 20.00
C GLY A 107 -7.80 -0.82 20.24
N GLY A 108 -7.32 -0.47 21.43
CA GLY A 108 -5.97 -0.81 21.89
C GLY A 108 -4.85 0.13 21.42
N VAL A 109 -5.14 1.10 20.54
CA VAL A 109 -4.19 2.14 20.13
C VAL A 109 -4.39 3.42 20.94
N THR A 110 -3.33 4.20 21.12
CA THR A 110 -3.37 5.49 21.83
C THR A 110 -3.27 6.70 20.90
N TRP A 111 -2.90 6.49 19.64
CA TRP A 111 -2.78 7.55 18.63
C TRP A 111 -4.07 7.72 17.82
N ALA A 112 -4.21 8.87 17.19
CA ALA A 112 -5.33 9.12 16.29
C ALA A 112 -5.20 8.29 15.00
N ILE A 113 -6.26 7.55 14.65
CA ILE A 113 -6.35 6.91 13.34
C ILE A 113 -6.68 7.98 12.28
N PRO A 114 -5.93 8.05 11.17
CA PRO A 114 -6.14 9.03 10.11
C PRO A 114 -7.58 9.07 9.59
N ARG A 115 -8.13 10.28 9.43
CA ARG A 115 -9.43 10.52 8.80
C ARG A 115 -9.21 10.64 7.30
N ILE A 116 -9.91 9.85 6.50
CA ILE A 116 -9.78 9.82 5.03
C ILE A 116 -11.07 10.36 4.42
N ASP A 117 -10.95 11.23 3.41
CA ASP A 117 -12.08 11.76 2.68
C ASP A 117 -12.77 10.64 1.86
N PRO A 118 -14.02 10.26 2.19
CA PRO A 118 -14.72 9.16 1.53
C PRO A 118 -15.09 9.46 0.08
N ASP A 119 -15.17 10.73 -0.31
CA ASP A 119 -15.55 11.15 -1.66
C ASP A 119 -14.34 11.22 -2.59
N LYS A 120 -13.12 11.22 -2.05
CA LYS A 120 -11.87 11.30 -2.82
C LYS A 120 -11.09 10.00 -2.88
N HIS A 121 -11.26 9.10 -1.91
CA HIS A 121 -10.45 7.89 -1.82
C HIS A 121 -11.25 6.66 -1.40
N PHE A 122 -11.50 6.49 -0.10
CA PHE A 122 -12.28 5.37 0.42
C PHE A 122 -13.02 5.74 1.70
N SER A 123 -14.16 5.07 1.93
CA SER A 123 -14.92 5.21 3.18
C SER A 123 -14.42 4.24 4.26
N VAL A 124 -14.79 4.49 5.52
CA VAL A 124 -14.54 3.54 6.63
C VAL A 124 -15.16 2.17 6.35
N ALA A 125 -16.31 2.12 5.66
CA ALA A 125 -16.94 0.86 5.29
C ALA A 125 -16.09 0.06 4.29
N ASP A 126 -15.52 0.74 3.29
CA ASP A 126 -14.61 0.12 2.32
C ASP A 126 -13.36 -0.42 3.02
N PHE A 127 -12.80 0.36 3.96
CA PHE A 127 -11.62 -0.07 4.71
C PHE A 127 -11.89 -1.29 5.60
N ARG A 128 -13.02 -1.31 6.33
CA ARG A 128 -13.46 -2.49 7.09
C ARG A 128 -13.63 -3.70 6.18
N ALA A 129 -14.24 -3.52 5.02
CA ALA A 129 -14.45 -4.60 4.05
C ALA A 129 -13.12 -5.13 3.51
N ALA A 130 -12.15 -4.28 3.20
CA ALA A 130 -10.81 -4.70 2.78
C ALA A 130 -10.09 -5.53 3.85
N ILE A 131 -10.11 -5.08 5.11
CA ILE A 131 -9.49 -5.81 6.24
C ILE A 131 -10.14 -7.19 6.40
N LYS A 132 -11.48 -7.26 6.37
CA LYS A 132 -12.22 -8.53 6.46
C LYS A 132 -11.96 -9.45 5.27
N THR A 133 -11.81 -8.88 4.07
CA THR A 133 -11.49 -9.63 2.85
C THR A 133 -10.11 -10.27 2.97
N ALA A 134 -9.11 -9.52 3.43
CA ALA A 134 -7.77 -10.05 3.69
C ALA A 134 -7.75 -11.18 4.74
N CYS A 135 -8.66 -11.16 5.72
CA CYS A 135 -8.81 -12.24 6.70
C CYS A 135 -9.44 -13.52 6.12
N ALA A 136 -10.31 -13.38 5.11
CA ALA A 136 -11.07 -14.47 4.49
C ALA A 136 -10.43 -15.02 3.20
N THR A 137 -9.49 -14.28 2.63
CA THR A 137 -8.82 -14.63 1.38
C THR A 137 -7.50 -15.29 1.67
N HIS A 138 -7.16 -16.29 0.86
CA HIS A 138 -5.94 -17.07 0.98
C HIS A 138 -5.24 -17.13 -0.37
N GLU A 139 -3.91 -16.98 -0.37
CA GLU A 139 -3.09 -17.28 -1.56
C GLU A 139 -3.24 -18.76 -1.98
N ASN A 140 -3.57 -19.65 -1.02
CA ASN A 140 -3.78 -21.08 -1.25
C ASN A 140 -5.09 -21.56 -0.61
N SER A 141 -5.93 -22.25 -1.38
CA SER A 141 -7.26 -22.75 -0.97
C SER A 141 -7.24 -23.76 0.18
N SER A 142 -6.07 -24.32 0.54
CA SER A 142 -5.93 -25.20 1.71
C SER A 142 -5.77 -24.46 3.05
N LEU A 143 -5.58 -23.14 3.03
CA LEU A 143 -5.35 -22.34 4.24
C LEU A 143 -6.67 -21.97 4.92
N LYS A 144 -6.59 -21.77 6.24
CA LYS A 144 -7.73 -21.35 7.07
C LYS A 144 -7.72 -19.84 7.23
N ASP A 145 -8.90 -19.26 7.41
CA ASP A 145 -9.11 -17.86 7.76
C ASP A 145 -8.16 -17.38 8.85
N VAL A 146 -7.57 -16.21 8.60
CA VAL A 146 -6.62 -15.56 9.48
C VAL A 146 -7.36 -14.44 10.21
N GLN A 147 -7.19 -14.35 11.54
CA GLN A 147 -7.86 -13.34 12.36
C GLN A 147 -6.98 -12.13 12.66
N PHE A 148 -5.69 -12.19 12.31
CA PHE A 148 -4.74 -11.11 12.57
C PHE A 148 -4.24 -10.50 11.27
N VAL A 149 -4.14 -9.19 11.27
CA VAL A 149 -3.61 -8.42 10.14
C VAL A 149 -2.56 -7.45 10.65
N TRP A 150 -1.48 -7.29 9.90
CA TRP A 150 -0.57 -6.17 10.05
C TRP A 150 -0.87 -5.12 8.98
N LEU A 151 -1.06 -3.88 9.41
CA LEU A 151 -1.25 -2.73 8.52
C LEU A 151 -0.87 -1.42 9.23
N ASP A 152 -0.36 -0.45 8.46
CA ASP A 152 0.32 0.73 8.98
C ASP A 152 -0.44 1.48 10.07
N VAL A 153 -1.66 1.95 9.80
CA VAL A 153 -2.38 2.84 10.73
C VAL A 153 -2.78 2.15 12.04
N ALA A 154 -2.89 0.83 12.03
CA ALA A 154 -3.29 0.04 13.20
C ALA A 154 -2.09 -0.51 13.98
N CYS A 155 -0.94 -0.72 13.32
CA CYS A 155 0.19 -1.42 13.90
C CYS A 155 1.41 -0.52 14.14
N ILE A 156 1.45 0.66 13.52
CA ILE A 156 2.51 1.65 13.69
C ILE A 156 1.90 2.89 14.34
N ASP A 157 2.45 3.30 15.49
CA ASP A 157 2.14 4.60 16.10
C ASP A 157 2.62 5.72 15.16
N GLN A 158 1.67 6.43 14.55
CA GLN A 158 1.97 7.45 13.54
C GLN A 158 2.48 8.76 14.14
N GLU A 159 2.32 8.96 15.46
CA GLU A 159 2.66 10.19 16.18
C GLU A 159 4.07 10.13 16.78
N LYS A 160 4.56 8.92 17.11
CA LYS A 160 5.89 8.71 17.70
C LYS A 160 6.93 8.34 16.64
N TYR A 161 7.64 9.35 16.13
CA TYR A 161 8.61 9.19 15.04
C TYR A 161 9.66 8.08 15.29
N GLY A 162 10.26 8.01 16.49
CA GLY A 162 11.27 7.00 16.81
C GLY A 162 10.74 5.57 16.67
N LEU A 163 9.61 5.27 17.31
CA LEU A 163 8.97 3.95 17.22
C LEU A 163 8.47 3.64 15.81
N LYS A 164 7.93 4.65 15.12
CA LYS A 164 7.52 4.55 13.73
C LYS A 164 8.68 4.10 12.84
N MET A 165 9.83 4.76 12.92
CA MET A 165 10.96 4.44 12.07
C MET A 165 11.54 3.05 12.37
N LEU A 166 11.52 2.61 13.63
CA LEU A 166 11.91 1.25 14.00
C LEU A 166 10.98 0.20 13.37
N GLU A 167 9.67 0.37 13.43
CA GLU A 167 8.72 -0.59 12.83
C GLU A 167 8.76 -0.55 11.29
N VAL A 168 8.93 0.64 10.70
CA VAL A 168 9.16 0.79 9.25
C VAL A 168 10.41 0.05 8.80
N GLY A 169 11.51 0.14 9.55
CA GLY A 169 12.74 -0.63 9.28
C GLY A 169 12.54 -2.15 9.32
N ARG A 170 11.47 -2.62 9.97
CA ARG A 170 11.11 -4.05 10.10
C ARG A 170 10.09 -4.51 9.04
N GLN A 171 9.55 -3.63 8.20
CA GLN A 171 8.55 -4.01 7.19
C GLN A 171 9.00 -5.21 6.34
N ALA A 172 10.27 -5.27 5.96
CA ALA A 172 10.82 -6.39 5.19
C ALA A 172 10.64 -7.75 5.89
N VAL A 173 11.03 -7.85 7.17
CA VAL A 173 10.90 -9.09 7.93
C VAL A 173 9.43 -9.41 8.23
N ILE A 174 8.61 -8.39 8.48
CA ILE A 174 7.18 -8.54 8.74
C ILE A 174 6.44 -9.10 7.53
N PHE A 175 6.70 -8.58 6.33
CA PHE A 175 6.11 -9.06 5.08
C PHE A 175 6.58 -10.48 4.74
N GLN A 176 7.84 -10.80 5.03
CA GLN A 176 8.39 -12.13 4.80
C GLN A 176 7.71 -13.21 5.66
N HIS A 177 7.33 -12.88 6.90
CA HIS A 177 6.71 -13.83 7.84
C HIS A 177 5.17 -13.87 7.77
N ALA A 178 4.55 -12.97 7.00
CA ALA A 178 3.10 -12.98 6.78
C ALA A 178 2.66 -14.23 5.99
N GLU A 179 1.51 -14.79 6.38
CA GLU A 179 0.91 -15.94 5.68
C GLU A 179 0.52 -15.56 4.25
N SER A 180 -0.05 -14.37 4.07
CA SER A 180 -0.37 -13.81 2.75
C SER A 180 -0.22 -12.29 2.75
N SER A 181 0.05 -11.73 1.57
CA SER A 181 0.21 -10.29 1.37
C SER A 181 -0.87 -9.76 0.44
N PHE A 182 -1.54 -8.69 0.86
CA PHE A 182 -2.60 -8.05 0.09
C PHE A 182 -2.22 -6.63 -0.27
N ILE A 183 -2.35 -6.29 -1.55
CA ILE A 183 -2.30 -4.90 -2.00
C ILE A 183 -3.74 -4.45 -2.17
N TRP A 184 -4.19 -3.55 -1.31
CA TRP A 184 -5.52 -2.97 -1.42
C TRP A 184 -5.46 -1.69 -2.26
N LEU A 185 -5.95 -1.82 -3.48
CA LEU A 185 -6.13 -0.72 -4.43
C LEU A 185 -7.45 -0.03 -4.11
N ALA A 186 -7.37 0.95 -3.21
CA ALA A 186 -8.52 1.52 -2.55
C ALA A 186 -9.38 2.44 -3.44
N SER A 187 -8.89 2.80 -4.63
CA SER A 187 -9.67 3.60 -5.57
C SER A 187 -10.78 2.74 -6.22
N SER A 188 -11.85 3.38 -6.69
CA SER A 188 -13.06 2.72 -7.21
C SER A 188 -12.89 1.97 -8.56
N LEU A 189 -11.67 1.78 -9.07
CA LEU A 189 -11.32 1.36 -10.44
C LEU A 189 -11.49 -0.13 -10.77
N GLY A 190 -12.16 -0.92 -9.93
CA GLY A 190 -12.17 -2.39 -10.08
C GLY A 190 -12.53 -2.93 -11.47
N GLN A 191 -13.40 -2.25 -12.24
CA GLN A 191 -13.70 -2.66 -13.62
C GLN A 191 -12.58 -2.30 -14.60
N ASP A 192 -12.01 -1.10 -14.48
CA ASP A 192 -10.93 -0.64 -15.35
C ASP A 192 -9.64 -1.41 -15.08
N LEU A 193 -9.33 -1.71 -13.82
CA LEU A 193 -8.15 -2.49 -13.46
C LEU A 193 -8.25 -3.93 -13.97
N GLN A 194 -9.41 -4.58 -13.84
CA GLN A 194 -9.59 -5.93 -14.40
C GLN A 194 -9.45 -5.93 -15.91
N LEU A 195 -10.00 -4.92 -16.59
CA LEU A 195 -9.81 -4.75 -18.03
C LEU A 195 -8.33 -4.60 -18.37
N VAL A 196 -7.61 -3.68 -17.73
CA VAL A 196 -6.17 -3.49 -17.97
C VAL A 196 -5.35 -4.75 -17.67
N ILE A 197 -5.58 -5.42 -16.53
CA ILE A 197 -4.86 -6.64 -16.19
C ILE A 197 -5.17 -7.73 -17.23
N SER A 198 -6.42 -7.86 -17.68
CA SER A 198 -6.79 -8.82 -18.71
C SER A 198 -6.12 -8.51 -20.06
N GLU A 199 -6.01 -7.24 -20.44
CA GLU A 199 -5.31 -6.83 -21.66
C GLU A 199 -3.81 -7.12 -21.59
N LEU A 200 -3.17 -6.84 -20.45
CA LEU A 200 -1.76 -7.15 -20.21
C LEU A 200 -1.52 -8.67 -20.23
N TRP A 201 -2.41 -9.43 -19.61
CA TRP A 201 -2.36 -10.89 -19.56
C TRP A 201 -2.54 -11.52 -20.94
N ASP A 202 -3.58 -11.09 -21.68
CA ASP A 202 -3.87 -11.57 -23.03
C ASP A 202 -2.68 -11.33 -23.94
N ALA A 203 -2.05 -10.17 -23.84
CA ALA A 203 -0.91 -9.90 -24.67
C ALA A 203 0.35 -10.64 -24.30
N SER A 204 0.58 -10.86 -23.00
CA SER A 204 1.66 -11.73 -22.54
C SER A 204 1.48 -13.15 -23.12
N ASN A 205 0.25 -13.68 -23.11
CA ASN A 205 -0.06 -14.99 -23.70
C ASN A 205 -0.03 -15.02 -25.23
N ASN A 206 -0.36 -13.91 -25.88
CA ASN A 206 -0.35 -13.78 -27.34
C ASN A 206 1.03 -13.34 -27.88
N ALA A 207 2.02 -13.14 -27.02
CA ALA A 207 3.38 -12.83 -27.43
C ALA A 207 3.97 -14.00 -28.23
N PRO A 208 4.56 -13.75 -29.42
CA PRO A 208 5.31 -14.76 -30.15
C PRO A 208 6.35 -15.43 -29.25
N ALA A 209 6.38 -16.77 -29.23
CA ALA A 209 7.26 -17.51 -28.34
C ALA A 209 8.74 -17.14 -28.59
N PRO A 210 9.54 -16.91 -27.53
CA PRO A 210 10.92 -16.45 -27.64
C PRO A 210 11.89 -17.49 -28.22
N ASP A 211 11.45 -18.74 -28.35
CA ASP A 211 12.22 -19.89 -28.84
C ASP A 211 12.01 -20.20 -30.33
N MET A 212 11.19 -19.42 -31.04
CA MET A 212 11.06 -19.57 -32.48
C MET A 212 12.35 -19.15 -33.20
N ALA A 213 12.79 -19.96 -34.17
CA ALA A 213 13.90 -19.61 -35.04
C ALA A 213 13.64 -18.25 -35.71
N ALA A 214 14.53 -17.28 -35.46
CA ALA A 214 14.45 -15.93 -36.01
C ALA A 214 14.49 -15.97 -37.55
N ASN A 215 13.30 -16.04 -38.14
CA ASN A 215 13.09 -15.96 -39.58
C ASN A 215 12.24 -14.72 -39.89
N ALA A 216 12.24 -14.30 -41.16
CA ALA A 216 11.55 -13.08 -41.57
C ALA A 216 10.07 -13.05 -41.18
N ARG A 217 9.40 -14.21 -41.13
CA ARG A 217 8.00 -14.31 -40.68
C ARG A 217 7.84 -14.06 -39.18
N HIS A 218 8.79 -14.52 -38.37
CA HIS A 218 8.80 -14.27 -36.93
C HIS A 218 9.02 -12.79 -36.62
N VAL A 219 9.93 -12.12 -37.33
CA VAL A 219 10.19 -10.67 -37.18
C VAL A 219 8.93 -9.86 -37.48
N VAL A 220 8.26 -10.14 -38.60
CA VAL A 220 7.01 -9.44 -38.98
C VAL A 220 5.88 -9.69 -37.97
N LEU A 221 5.78 -10.89 -37.38
CA LEU A 221 4.81 -11.19 -36.34
C LEU A 221 5.11 -10.44 -35.04
N MET A 222 6.39 -10.37 -34.65
CA MET A 222 6.85 -9.58 -33.50
C MET A 222 6.57 -8.09 -33.69
N GLU A 223 6.92 -7.50 -34.84
CA GLU A 223 6.65 -6.08 -35.14
C GLU A 223 5.15 -5.78 -35.07
N LYS A 224 4.32 -6.60 -35.70
CA LYS A 224 2.87 -6.42 -35.68
C LYS A 224 2.27 -6.60 -34.28
N TRP A 225 2.79 -7.53 -33.50
CA TRP A 225 2.40 -7.69 -32.10
C TRP A 225 2.80 -6.45 -31.28
N LEU A 226 4.04 -5.98 -31.43
CA LEU A 226 4.59 -4.81 -30.73
C LEU A 226 3.80 -3.54 -31.06
N GLU A 227 3.52 -3.27 -32.34
CA GLU A 227 2.74 -2.10 -32.78
C GLU A 227 1.31 -2.10 -32.22
N ASN A 228 0.67 -3.27 -32.16
CA ASN A 228 -0.70 -3.36 -31.66
C ASN A 228 -0.80 -3.30 -30.14
N TRP A 229 0.25 -3.78 -29.45
CA TRP A 229 0.20 -4.01 -28.02
C TRP A 229 0.88 -2.92 -27.20
N LEU A 230 2.03 -2.41 -27.66
CA LEU A 230 2.85 -1.48 -26.89
C LEU A 230 2.08 -0.20 -26.57
N GLU A 231 1.45 0.41 -27.58
CA GLU A 231 0.68 1.64 -27.40
C GLU A 231 -0.49 1.44 -26.44
N ARG A 232 -1.26 0.36 -26.60
CA ARG A 232 -2.40 0.07 -25.72
C ARG A 232 -1.95 -0.20 -24.29
N SER A 233 -0.84 -0.92 -24.12
CA SER A 233 -0.33 -1.24 -22.79
C SER A 233 0.29 -0.06 -22.09
N LEU A 234 0.97 0.81 -22.83
CA LEU A 234 1.44 2.06 -22.28
C LEU A 234 0.26 2.90 -21.78
N GLN A 235 -0.79 3.05 -22.59
CA GLN A 235 -2.00 3.76 -22.18
C GLN A 235 -2.67 3.11 -20.96
N SER A 236 -2.76 1.79 -20.92
CA SER A 236 -3.36 1.04 -19.80
C SER A 236 -2.50 1.10 -18.52
N VAL A 237 -1.17 1.09 -18.64
CA VAL A 237 -0.25 1.30 -17.51
C VAL A 237 -0.31 2.74 -17.02
N GLU A 238 -0.25 3.73 -17.91
CA GLU A 238 -0.41 5.16 -17.57
C GLU A 238 -1.74 5.40 -16.86
N TYR A 239 -2.82 4.81 -17.36
CA TYR A 239 -4.14 4.88 -16.76
C TYR A 239 -4.15 4.39 -15.30
N ILE A 240 -3.48 3.26 -15.02
CA ILE A 240 -3.34 2.72 -13.67
C ILE A 240 -2.45 3.63 -12.82
N LEU A 241 -1.28 4.03 -13.32
CA LEU A 241 -0.31 4.84 -12.56
C LEU A 241 -0.89 6.20 -12.14
N GLU A 242 -1.72 6.82 -13.00
CA GLU A 242 -2.37 8.09 -12.71
C GLU A 242 -3.44 7.99 -11.63
N ARG A 243 -4.10 6.84 -11.53
CA ARG A 243 -5.31 6.70 -10.70
C ARG A 243 -5.15 5.80 -9.48
N GLU A 244 -4.15 4.94 -9.45
CA GLU A 244 -3.80 4.10 -8.31
C GLU A 244 -2.54 4.63 -7.63
N PRO A 245 -2.70 5.45 -6.57
CA PRO A 245 -1.60 6.13 -5.89
C PRO A 245 -0.60 5.15 -5.26
N TRP A 246 -1.03 3.91 -5.05
CA TRP A 246 -0.16 2.84 -4.60
C TRP A 246 1.02 2.69 -5.57
N PHE A 247 0.84 2.61 -6.88
CA PHE A 247 1.99 2.42 -7.79
C PHE A 247 3.00 3.57 -7.80
N THR A 248 2.65 4.74 -7.25
CA THR A 248 3.55 5.89 -7.13
C THR A 248 4.00 6.15 -5.69
N SER A 249 3.62 5.32 -4.72
CA SER A 249 4.06 5.42 -3.33
C SER A 249 5.53 4.96 -3.21
N LEU A 250 6.28 5.65 -2.34
CA LEU A 250 7.69 5.33 -2.08
C LEU A 250 7.88 3.89 -1.59
N TRP A 251 6.88 3.38 -0.87
CA TRP A 251 6.91 2.07 -0.23
C TRP A 251 6.57 0.91 -1.19
N THR A 252 5.96 1.23 -2.32
CA THR A 252 5.44 0.24 -3.27
C THR A 252 6.52 -0.63 -3.88
N LEU A 253 7.66 -0.04 -4.23
CA LEU A 253 8.76 -0.83 -4.79
C LEU A 253 9.32 -1.81 -3.76
N GLN A 254 9.35 -1.41 -2.49
CA GLN A 254 9.81 -2.27 -1.40
C GLN A 254 8.82 -3.41 -1.16
N GLU A 255 7.54 -3.08 -1.03
CA GLU A 255 6.46 -4.06 -0.76
C GLU A 255 6.26 -5.04 -1.92
N ALA A 256 6.28 -4.56 -3.17
CA ALA A 256 6.16 -5.40 -4.36
C ALA A 256 7.36 -6.33 -4.56
N TYR A 257 8.57 -5.87 -4.23
CA TYR A 257 9.79 -6.68 -4.30
C TYR A 257 9.79 -7.78 -3.24
N LEU A 258 9.32 -7.48 -2.03
CA LEU A 258 9.30 -8.43 -0.90
C LEU A 258 8.26 -9.53 -1.07
N ARG A 259 7.15 -9.27 -1.78
CA ARG A 259 6.06 -10.24 -1.99
C ARG A 259 5.60 -10.25 -3.46
N PRO A 260 6.34 -10.93 -4.35
CA PRO A 260 5.99 -11.00 -5.78
C PRO A 260 4.66 -11.71 -6.06
N PHE A 261 4.11 -12.45 -5.08
CA PHE A 261 2.82 -13.13 -5.18
C PHE A 261 1.70 -12.44 -4.39
N ALA A 262 1.88 -11.17 -4.01
CA ALA A 262 0.84 -10.43 -3.30
C ALA A 262 -0.47 -10.39 -4.10
N VAL A 263 -1.58 -10.62 -3.42
CA VAL A 263 -2.91 -10.61 -4.01
C VAL A 263 -3.40 -9.16 -4.09
N MET A 264 -3.62 -8.67 -5.31
CA MET A 264 -4.33 -7.40 -5.51
C MET A 264 -5.81 -7.60 -5.21
N SER A 265 -6.35 -6.84 -4.27
CA SER A 265 -7.74 -6.99 -3.83
C SER A 265 -8.47 -5.65 -3.79
N LYS A 266 -9.79 -5.72 -3.98
CA LYS A 266 -10.73 -4.62 -3.74
C LYS A 266 -11.60 -4.98 -2.54
N ALA A 267 -12.02 -3.96 -1.79
CA ALA A 267 -13.10 -4.10 -0.83
C ALA A 267 -14.37 -4.66 -1.53
N THR A 268 -14.78 -5.88 -1.20
CA THR A 268 -16.05 -6.45 -1.67
C THR A 268 -17.09 -6.31 -0.57
N THR A 269 -18.01 -5.37 -0.75
CA THR A 269 -19.22 -5.25 0.07
C THR A 269 -20.28 -6.21 -0.46
N GLY A 270 -20.08 -7.52 -0.26
CA GLY A 270 -21.06 -8.53 -0.69
C GLY A 270 -20.70 -9.94 -0.24
N LYS A 271 -21.67 -10.64 0.36
CA LYS A 271 -21.61 -12.06 0.72
C LYS A 271 -21.10 -12.90 -0.46
N ILE A 272 -20.08 -13.72 -0.21
CA ILE A 272 -19.85 -14.96 -0.98
C ILE A 272 -21.02 -15.90 -0.70
#